data_AF-A0A0F9M2K8-F1
#
_entry.id   AF-A0A0F9M2K8-F1
#
_cell.length_a   1.000
_cell.length_b   1.000
_cell.length_c   1.000
_cell.angle_alpha   90.00
_cell.angle_beta   90.00
_cell.angle_gamma   90.00
#
_symmetry.space_group_name_H-M   'P 1'
#
loop_
_entity.id
_entity.type
_entity.pdbx_description
1 polymer ?
#
loop_
_entity_poly.entity_id
_entity_poly.type
_entity_poly.pdbx_seq_one_letter_code
_entity_poly.pdbx_strand_id
1 'polypeptide(L)'
;MDIYEIDKNSMEKIRIALTEFKGHRLLDIRVYYDASETRTPDFKPTKKGITIPIDLVREVKEGIDKALAEIESETGPESGENGLERPQGARSG
;
A
#
# COMPACT_ATOMS: atom_id res chain seq x y z
N MET A 1 -6.71 1.20 -17.15
CA MET A 1 -7.74 1.26 -16.09
C MET A 1 -7.06 0.86 -14.81
N ASP A 2 -7.09 1.74 -13.80
CA ASP A 2 -6.52 1.43 -12.50
C ASP A 2 -7.49 0.49 -11.77
N ILE A 3 -6.96 -0.61 -11.24
CA ILE A 3 -7.73 -1.69 -10.59
C ILE A 3 -7.66 -1.53 -9.08
N TYR A 4 -6.54 -1.00 -8.60
CA TYR A 4 -6.32 -0.78 -7.18
C TYR A 4 -5.40 0.43 -6.96
N GLU A 5 -5.68 1.19 -5.91
CA GLU A 5 -4.85 2.32 -5.47
C GLU A 5 -4.56 2.20 -3.98
N ILE A 6 -3.33 2.53 -3.58
CA ILE A 6 -2.86 2.50 -2.20
C ILE A 6 -2.24 3.88 -1.90
N ASP A 7 -2.71 4.55 -0.85
CA ASP A 7 -2.07 5.77 -0.38
C ASP A 7 -0.77 5.40 0.33
N LYS A 8 0.37 5.78 -0.26
CA LYS A 8 1.69 5.52 0.30
C LYS A 8 2.05 6.58 1.34
N ASN A 9 1.68 7.82 1.08
CA ASN A 9 1.73 8.96 1.99
C ASN A 9 0.79 10.07 1.47
N SER A 10 0.80 11.24 2.11
CA SER A 10 -0.08 12.36 1.75
C SER A 10 0.09 12.89 0.32
N MET A 11 1.21 12.58 -0.37
CA MET A 11 1.55 13.11 -1.69
C MET A 11 1.78 12.01 -2.75
N GLU A 12 1.93 10.74 -2.34
CA GLU A 12 2.23 9.62 -3.24
C GLU A 12 1.18 8.51 -3.11
N LYS A 13 0.77 7.95 -4.24
CA LYS A 13 -0.10 6.78 -4.36
C LYS A 13 0.59 5.67 -5.14
N ILE A 14 0.44 4.42 -4.74
CA ILE A 14 0.79 3.26 -5.55
C ILE A 14 -0.45 2.84 -6.32
N ARG A 15 -0.37 2.74 -7.64
CA ARG A 15 -1.46 2.28 -8.49
C ARG A 15 -1.10 0.98 -9.16
N ILE A 16 -2.09 0.09 -9.23
CA ILE A 16 -2.01 -1.19 -9.91
C ILE A 16 -2.99 -1.16 -11.08
N ALA A 17 -2.47 -1.32 -12.30
CA ALA A 17 -3.25 -1.24 -13.52
C ALA A 17 -2.94 -2.40 -14.46
N LEU A 18 -3.95 -2.87 -15.18
CA LEU A 18 -3.73 -3.70 -16.37
C LEU A 18 -3.66 -2.80 -17.60
N THR A 19 -2.59 -2.98 -18.37
CA THR A 19 -2.33 -2.24 -19.60
C THR A 19 -2.03 -3.20 -20.75
N GLU A 20 -2.08 -2.68 -21.97
CA GLU A 20 -1.70 -3.41 -23.18
C GLU A 20 -0.67 -2.61 -23.96
N PHE A 21 0.45 -3.24 -24.31
CA PHE A 21 1.48 -2.64 -25.13
C PHE A 21 1.87 -3.59 -26.25
N LYS A 22 1.68 -3.15 -27.50
CA LYS A 22 1.98 -3.93 -28.71
C LYS A 22 1.31 -5.32 -28.70
N GLY A 23 0.06 -5.42 -28.23
CA GLY A 23 -0.70 -6.67 -28.14
C GLY A 23 -0.32 -7.56 -26.96
N HIS A 24 0.60 -7.13 -26.09
CA HIS A 24 0.92 -7.84 -24.85
C HIS A 24 0.23 -7.19 -23.66
N ARG A 25 -0.49 -8.00 -22.88
CA ARG A 25 -1.10 -7.56 -21.62
C ARG A 25 -0.05 -7.54 -20.51
N LEU A 26 -0.05 -6.47 -19.74
CA LEU A 26 0.95 -6.20 -18.70
C LEU A 26 0.25 -5.72 -17.42
N LEU A 27 0.80 -6.09 -16.28
CA LEU A 27 0.47 -5.51 -14.98
C LEU A 27 1.47 -4.38 -14.70
N ASP A 28 1.02 -3.14 -14.63
CA ASP A 28 1.85 -2.01 -14.21
C ASP A 28 1.55 -1.69 -12.74
N ILE A 29 2.59 -1.69 -11.91
CA ILE A 29 2.55 -1.26 -10.52
C ILE A 29 3.48 -0.05 -10.41
N ARG A 30 2.93 1.14 -10.15
CA ARG A 30 3.70 2.37 -10.24
C ARG A 30 3.30 3.38 -9.16
N VAL A 31 4.29 4.12 -8.68
CA VAL A 31 4.07 5.26 -7.80
C VAL A 31 3.68 6.47 -8.63
N TYR A 32 2.57 7.09 -8.27
CA TYR A 32 2.10 8.36 -8.74
C TYR A 32 2.31 9.41 -7.64
N TYR A 33 2.69 10.62 -8.03
CA TYR A 33 2.80 11.75 -7.11
C TYR A 33 1.80 12.82 -7.49
N ASP A 34 1.25 13.52 -6.50
CA ASP A 34 0.42 14.69 -6.75
C ASP A 34 1.30 15.85 -7.22
N ALA A 35 1.14 16.24 -8.48
CA ALA A 35 1.82 17.35 -9.11
C ALA A 35 0.97 18.63 -9.10
N SER A 36 -0.16 18.64 -8.41
CA SER A 36 -1.05 19.79 -8.39
C SER A 36 -0.42 20.98 -7.66
N GLU A 37 -0.44 22.14 -8.33
CA GLU A 37 -0.17 23.44 -7.70
C GLU A 37 -1.47 24.11 -7.22
N THR A 38 -2.61 23.45 -7.43
CA THR A 38 -3.97 23.95 -7.12
C THR A 38 -4.73 22.92 -6.28
N ARG A 39 -5.98 23.21 -5.88
CA ARG A 39 -6.80 22.26 -5.10
C ARG A 39 -7.30 21.03 -5.88
N THR A 40 -6.97 20.91 -7.17
CA THR A 40 -7.38 19.78 -8.00
C THR A 40 -6.21 18.80 -8.12
N PRO A 41 -6.32 17.57 -7.57
CA PRO A 41 -5.23 16.60 -7.62
C PRO A 41 -4.82 16.26 -9.05
N ASP A 42 -3.52 16.34 -9.37
CA ASP A 42 -2.94 16.00 -10.68
C ASP A 42 -1.89 14.91 -10.48
N PHE A 43 -2.34 13.66 -10.39
CA PHE A 43 -1.45 12.53 -10.14
C PHE A 43 -0.66 12.15 -11.40
N LYS A 44 0.66 12.31 -11.33
CA LYS A 44 1.58 11.92 -12.42
C LYS A 44 2.37 10.67 -12.09
N PRO A 45 2.58 9.77 -13.07
CA PRO A 45 3.39 8.58 -12.88
C PRO A 45 4.85 8.97 -12.66
N THR A 46 5.50 8.31 -11.71
CA THR A 46 6.95 8.43 -11.52
C THR A 46 7.71 7.35 -12.29
N LYS A 47 9.04 7.47 -12.32
CA LYS A 47 9.93 6.39 -12.74
C LYS A 47 9.96 5.20 -11.75
N LYS A 48 9.41 5.36 -10.54
CA LYS A 48 9.33 4.29 -9.53
C LYS A 48 8.13 3.41 -9.85
N GLY A 49 8.37 2.33 -10.56
CA GLY A 49 7.35 1.35 -10.88
C GLY A 49 7.92 0.18 -11.65
N ILE A 50 7.17 -0.90 -11.69
CA ILE A 50 7.53 -2.11 -12.41
C ILE A 50 6.37 -2.51 -13.31
N THR A 51 6.72 -2.91 -14.53
CA THR A 51 5.78 -3.48 -15.48
C THR A 51 6.08 -4.97 -15.58
N ILE A 52 5.07 -5.80 -15.33
CA ILE A 52 5.19 -7.24 -15.19
C ILE A 52 4.37 -7.89 -16.33
N PRO A 53 4.97 -8.76 -17.16
CA PRO A 53 4.23 -9.58 -18.12
C PRO A 53 3.13 -10.40 -17.42
N ILE A 54 1.96 -10.53 -18.04
CA ILE A 54 0.82 -11.22 -17.43
C ILE A 54 1.16 -12.66 -16.98
N ASP A 55 2.05 -13.32 -17.71
CA ASP A 55 2.47 -14.70 -17.45
C ASP A 55 3.25 -14.84 -16.12
N LEU A 56 3.93 -13.78 -15.69
CA LEU A 56 4.72 -13.74 -14.44
C LEU A 56 3.92 -13.25 -13.23
N VAL A 57 2.69 -12.75 -13.42
CA VAL A 57 1.89 -12.17 -12.32
C VAL A 57 1.63 -13.19 -11.20
N ARG A 58 1.41 -14.46 -11.55
CA ARG A 58 1.21 -15.53 -10.56
C ARG A 58 2.45 -15.73 -9.69
N GLU A 59 3.63 -15.79 -10.29
CA GLU A 59 4.89 -15.96 -9.56
C GLU A 59 5.19 -14.75 -8.66
N VAL A 60 4.93 -13.53 -9.16
CA VAL A 60 5.07 -12.32 -8.34
C VAL A 60 4.13 -12.35 -7.14
N LYS A 61 2.87 -12.79 -7.33
CA LYS A 61 1.92 -12.94 -6.23
C LYS A 61 2.45 -13.92 -5.17
N GLU A 62 2.95 -15.08 -5.58
CA GLU A 62 3.52 -16.06 -4.66
C GLU A 62 4.72 -15.50 -3.87
N GLY A 63 5.56 -14.69 -4.51
CA GLY A 63 6.65 -13.97 -3.83
C GLY A 63 6.14 -12.96 -2.79
N ILE A 64 5.09 -12.21 -3.12
CA ILE A 64 4.44 -11.26 -2.19
C ILE A 64 3.80 -12.00 -1.02
N ASP A 65 3.09 -13.11 -1.27
CA ASP A 65 2.45 -13.91 -0.22
C ASP A 65 3.48 -14.46 0.78
N LYS A 66 4.63 -14.94 0.28
CA LYS A 66 5.74 -15.40 1.13
C LYS A 66 6.32 -14.25 1.96
N ALA A 67 6.54 -13.09 1.35
CA ALA A 67 7.03 -11.91 2.08
C ALA A 67 6.04 -11.49 3.19
N LEU A 68 4.73 -11.55 2.93
CA LEU A 68 3.71 -11.29 3.93
C LEU A 68 3.78 -12.27 5.10
N ALA A 69 3.89 -13.58 4.81
CA ALA A 69 3.99 -14.60 5.84
C ALA A 69 5.23 -14.43 6.74
N GLU A 70 6.37 -14.01 6.17
CA GLU A 70 7.58 -13.69 6.94
C GLU A 70 7.36 -12.47 7.85
N ILE A 71 6.75 -11.40 7.33
CA ILE A 71 6.43 -10.19 8.12
C ILE A 71 5.51 -10.53 9.31
N GLU A 72 4.48 -11.34 9.07
CA GLU A 72 3.54 -11.79 10.11
C GLU A 72 4.20 -12.74 11.12
N SER A 73 5.22 -13.50 10.71
CA SER A 73 5.97 -14.40 11.60
C SER A 73 6.97 -13.66 12.49
N GLU A 74 7.53 -12.54 12.00
CA GLU A 74 8.40 -11.65 12.77
C GLU A 74 7.62 -10.76 13.75
N THR A 75 6.37 -10.42 13.42
CA THR A 75 5.44 -9.69 14.29
C THR A 75 4.55 -10.64 15.08
N GLY A 76 5.15 -11.44 15.96
CA GLY A 76 4.41 -12.15 17.03
C GLY A 76 3.53 -11.18 17.84
N PRO A 77 2.45 -11.65 18.48
CA PRO A 77 1.36 -10.79 18.97
C PRO A 77 1.84 -9.87 20.10
N GLU A 78 2.16 -8.62 19.77
CA GLU A 78 2.14 -7.53 20.76
C GLU A 78 0.69 -7.20 21.06
N SER A 79 0.10 -7.98 21.97
CA SER A 79 -1.22 -7.73 22.54
C SER A 79 -1.14 -7.80 24.06
N GLY A 80 -1.21 -6.62 24.68
CA GLY A 80 -1.92 -6.49 25.95
C GLY A 80 -1.11 -6.05 27.17
N GLU A 81 -0.66 -4.80 27.21
CA GLU A 81 -0.80 -4.02 28.45
C GLU A 81 -1.81 -2.90 28.21
N ASN A 82 -3.07 -3.32 28.36
CA ASN A 82 -4.25 -2.48 28.40
C ASN A 82 -4.22 -1.63 29.68
N GLY A 83 -4.71 -0.40 29.57
CA GLY A 83 -4.57 0.64 30.57
C GLY A 83 -5.07 0.28 31.96
N LEU A 84 -4.29 0.69 32.97
CA LEU A 84 -4.81 1.01 34.29
C LEU A 84 -4.82 2.54 34.42
N GLU A 85 -5.76 3.19 33.73
CA GLU A 85 -6.20 4.52 34.15
C GLU A 85 -6.78 4.38 35.56
N ARG A 86 -6.02 4.84 36.55
CA ARG A 86 -6.53 5.01 37.91
C ARG A 86 -7.59 6.11 37.87
N PRO A 87 -8.86 5.87 38.27
CA PRO A 87 -9.79 6.97 38.43
C PRO A 87 -9.29 7.88 39.55
N GLN A 88 -8.88 9.09 39.18
CA GLN A 88 -8.74 10.19 40.13
C GLN A 88 -10.14 10.70 40.44
N GLY A 89 -10.64 10.45 41.66
CA GLY A 89 -11.79 11.21 42.15
C GLY A 89 -12.57 10.58 43.29
N ALA A 90 -12.66 11.37 44.36
CA ALA A 90 -13.69 11.37 45.41
C ALA A 90 -13.66 10.26 46.46
N ARG A 91 -13.11 10.59 47.64
CA ARG A 91 -13.95 10.75 48.85
C ARG A 91 -13.46 11.94 49.68
N SER A 92 -14.33 12.94 49.73
CA SER A 92 -14.37 14.02 50.72
C SER A 92 -14.52 13.43 52.12
N GLY A 93 -13.80 14.01 53.08
CA GLY A 93 -13.98 13.86 54.52
C GLY A 93 -13.75 15.22 55.17
#